data_AF-F1T0M6-F1
#
_entry.id   AF-F1T0M6-F1
#
_cell.length_a   1.000
_cell.length_b   1.000
_cell.length_c   1.000
_cell.angle_alpha   90.00
_cell.angle_beta   90.00
_cell.angle_gamma   90.00
#
_symmetry.space_group_name_H-M   'P 1'
#
loop_
_entity.id
_entity.type
_entity.pdbx_description
1 polymer ?
#
loop_
_entity_poly.entity_id
_entity_poly.type
_entity_poly.pdbx_seq_one_letter_code
_entity_poly.pdbx_strand_id
1 'polypeptide(L)'
;GCPCVMLASPEATKFVLVTHAHLFKPTYPKSKEKLIGPSALFFHRGDYHISLRKLIQNSLSPNPNTIQKLVPGIEALVISALDSWAEGRKVINTYHEMKKFSFDVGFLAMFGQLDETYREKLKENYCIVDKGYNSFPTKIPGTAYQKALLARKRLGEILSQIICERKEKKTMQNDLLGHLLNFQDENGQTLTEDQISDNII
;
A
#
# COMPACT_ATOMS: atom_id res chain seq x y z
N GLY A 1 1.51 13.45 -25.80
CA GLY A 1 1.39 11.99 -25.54
C GLY A 1 2.76 11.40 -25.29
N CYS A 2 2.84 10.10 -25.01
CA CYS A 2 4.10 9.36 -24.93
C CYS A 2 4.02 8.24 -25.99
N PRO A 3 4.88 8.22 -27.03
CA PRO A 3 4.91 7.11 -27.98
C PRO A 3 5.07 5.78 -27.22
N CYS A 4 4.23 4.80 -27.54
CA CYS A 4 4.16 3.54 -26.80
C CYS A 4 4.12 2.36 -27.77
N VAL A 5 4.86 1.31 -27.43
CA VAL A 5 4.83 0.02 -28.13
C VAL A 5 4.26 -0.99 -27.14
N MET A 6 3.20 -1.70 -27.55
CA MET A 6 2.60 -2.77 -26.74
C MET A 6 3.27 -4.10 -27.05
N LEU A 7 3.67 -4.82 -26.00
CA LEU A 7 4.29 -6.14 -26.07
C LEU A 7 3.41 -7.14 -25.32
N ALA A 8 3.16 -8.31 -25.89
CA ALA A 8 2.26 -9.32 -25.31
C ALA A 8 2.77 -10.77 -25.44
N SER A 9 4.04 -10.96 -25.87
CA SER A 9 4.63 -12.31 -26.01
C SER A 9 5.68 -12.60 -24.93
N PRO A 10 5.92 -13.88 -24.60
CA PRO A 10 7.00 -14.26 -23.69
C PRO A 10 8.38 -13.79 -24.16
N GLU A 11 8.66 -13.86 -25.46
CA GLU A 11 9.93 -13.47 -26.06
C GLU A 11 10.16 -11.96 -25.89
N ALA A 12 9.13 -11.16 -26.16
CA ALA A 12 9.17 -9.72 -25.97
C ALA A 12 9.32 -9.34 -24.49
N THR A 13 8.67 -10.07 -23.58
CA THR A 13 8.82 -9.87 -22.14
C THR A 13 10.25 -10.18 -21.67
N LYS A 14 10.83 -11.30 -22.13
CA LYS A 14 12.23 -11.66 -21.85
C LYS A 14 13.20 -10.63 -22.41
N PHE A 15 12.93 -10.11 -23.61
CA PHE A 15 13.73 -9.05 -24.22
C PHE A 15 13.85 -7.82 -23.31
N VAL A 16 12.72 -7.36 -22.73
CA VAL A 16 12.67 -6.17 -21.88
C VAL A 16 13.18 -6.43 -20.46
N LEU A 17 12.78 -7.54 -19.84
CA LEU A 17 13.03 -7.78 -18.41
C LEU A 17 14.34 -8.54 -18.12
N VAL A 18 14.94 -9.19 -19.13
CA VAL A 18 16.14 -10.02 -18.96
C VAL A 18 17.24 -9.62 -19.94
N THR A 19 17.04 -9.84 -21.25
CA THR A 19 18.10 -9.70 -22.26
C THR A 19 18.65 -8.27 -22.32
N HIS A 20 17.77 -7.27 -22.26
CA HIS A 20 18.14 -5.86 -22.35
C HIS A 20 17.66 -5.06 -21.14
N ALA A 21 17.55 -5.69 -19.96
CA ALA A 21 16.99 -5.06 -18.76
C ALA A 21 17.63 -3.70 -18.42
N HIS A 22 18.94 -3.56 -18.65
CA HIS A 22 19.69 -2.32 -18.44
C HIS A 22 19.27 -1.15 -19.34
N LEU A 23 18.60 -1.40 -20.47
CA LEU A 23 18.05 -0.38 -21.36
C LEU A 23 16.66 0.10 -20.91
N PHE A 24 16.00 -0.65 -20.04
CA PHE A 24 14.63 -0.39 -19.62
C PHE A 24 14.55 0.10 -18.19
N LYS A 25 13.54 0.93 -17.96
CA LYS A 25 13.37 1.59 -16.68
C LYS A 25 11.87 1.79 -16.43
N PRO A 26 11.33 1.39 -15.26
CA PRO A 26 9.93 1.61 -14.94
C PRO A 26 9.57 3.09 -15.08
N THR A 27 8.45 3.39 -15.73
CA THR A 27 7.96 4.76 -15.90
C THR A 27 6.47 4.80 -15.59
N TYR A 28 6.03 5.89 -14.99
CA TYR A 28 4.65 6.09 -14.57
C TYR A 28 4.19 7.49 -14.99
N PRO A 29 2.89 7.68 -15.25
CA PRO A 29 2.35 9.02 -15.46
C PRO A 29 2.68 9.93 -14.26
N LYS A 30 3.14 11.15 -14.52
CA LYS A 30 3.41 12.17 -13.48
C LYS A 30 2.21 12.41 -12.56
N SER A 31 0.99 12.18 -13.06
CA SER A 31 -0.23 12.27 -12.25
C SER A 31 -0.30 11.21 -11.15
N LYS A 32 0.20 9.99 -11.41
CA LYS A 32 0.25 8.90 -10.43
C LYS A 32 1.34 9.17 -9.40
N GLU A 33 2.52 9.61 -9.85
CA GLU A 33 3.60 10.05 -8.94
C GLU A 33 3.13 11.15 -7.99
N LYS A 34 2.45 12.17 -8.52
CA LYS A 34 1.89 13.25 -7.70
C LYS A 34 0.80 12.79 -6.72
N LEU A 35 0.05 11.74 -7.06
CA LEU A 35 -1.05 11.25 -6.22
C LEU A 35 -0.56 10.29 -5.14
N ILE A 36 0.34 9.36 -5.46
CA ILE A 36 0.85 8.38 -4.51
C ILE A 36 1.93 9.00 -3.61
N GLY A 37 2.80 9.82 -4.20
CA GLY A 37 3.90 10.49 -3.52
C GLY A 37 5.25 10.17 -4.17
N PRO A 38 6.17 11.14 -4.24
CA PRO A 38 7.43 10.98 -4.98
C PRO A 38 8.36 9.94 -4.37
N SER A 39 8.24 9.65 -3.06
CA SER A 39 9.11 8.73 -2.32
C SER A 39 8.69 7.25 -2.43
N ALA A 40 7.58 6.97 -3.11
CA ALA A 40 7.01 5.63 -3.21
C ALA A 40 7.94 4.70 -4.01
N LEU A 41 8.12 3.47 -3.53
CA LEU A 41 9.05 2.48 -4.07
C LEU A 41 8.98 2.37 -5.60
N PHE A 42 7.76 2.42 -6.16
CA PHE A 42 7.51 2.29 -7.60
C PHE A 42 8.25 3.32 -8.46
N PHE A 43 8.51 4.52 -7.94
CA PHE A 43 9.14 5.62 -8.69
C PHE A 43 10.66 5.68 -8.55
N HIS A 44 11.23 4.86 -7.66
CA HIS A 44 12.65 4.89 -7.34
C HIS A 44 13.47 3.78 -8.01
N ARG A 45 14.79 4.01 -8.06
CA ARG A 45 15.81 3.03 -8.47
C ARG A 45 17.06 3.18 -7.61
N GLY A 46 18.03 2.30 -7.82
CA GLY A 46 19.30 2.29 -7.10
C GLY A 46 19.12 1.84 -5.65
N ASP A 47 20.02 2.29 -4.78
CA ASP A 47 20.18 1.77 -3.43
C ASP A 47 18.94 1.96 -2.57
N TYR A 48 18.29 3.13 -2.64
CA TYR A 48 17.03 3.36 -1.93
C TYR A 48 15.95 2.34 -2.31
N HIS A 49 15.76 2.09 -3.61
CA HIS A 49 14.79 1.08 -4.07
C HIS A 49 15.20 -0.33 -3.61
N ILE A 50 16.47 -0.69 -3.70
CA ILE A 50 16.96 -2.02 -3.30
C ILE A 50 16.74 -2.26 -1.80
N SER A 51 17.13 -1.31 -0.95
CA SER A 51 17.01 -1.42 0.49
C SER A 51 15.55 -1.47 0.94
N LEU A 52 14.70 -0.59 0.41
CA LEU A 52 13.28 -0.57 0.75
C LEU A 52 12.55 -1.81 0.23
N ARG A 53 12.88 -2.30 -0.98
CA ARG A 53 12.35 -3.56 -1.50
C ARG A 53 12.72 -4.73 -0.60
N LYS A 54 13.97 -4.84 -0.17
CA LYS A 54 14.43 -5.89 0.75
C LYS A 54 13.67 -5.83 2.07
N LEU A 55 13.47 -4.62 2.63
CA LEU A 55 12.69 -4.42 3.85
C LEU A 55 11.27 -4.97 3.74
N ILE A 56 10.54 -4.58 2.68
CA ILE A 56 9.14 -5.01 2.46
C ILE A 56 9.08 -6.52 2.17
N GLN A 57 10.05 -7.08 1.46
CA GLN A 57 10.12 -8.53 1.24
C GLN A 57 10.35 -9.29 2.55
N ASN A 58 11.21 -8.77 3.42
CA ASN A 58 11.51 -9.38 4.71
C ASN A 58 10.29 -9.37 5.63
N SER A 59 9.51 -8.28 5.66
CA SER A 59 8.27 -8.21 6.46
C SER A 59 7.18 -9.18 6.00
N LEU A 60 7.30 -9.72 4.79
CA LEU A 60 6.35 -10.68 4.19
C LEU A 60 6.95 -12.07 3.97
N SER A 61 8.12 -12.35 4.57
CA SER A 61 8.78 -13.63 4.39
C SER A 61 7.98 -14.78 5.01
N PRO A 62 8.12 -16.03 4.52
CA PRO A 62 7.34 -17.18 5.00
C PRO A 62 7.90 -17.73 6.32
N ASN A 63 8.01 -16.89 7.36
CA ASN A 63 8.55 -17.29 8.67
C ASN A 63 7.55 -17.03 9.82
N PRO A 64 7.76 -17.69 11.00
CA PRO A 64 6.88 -17.58 12.16
C PRO A 64 6.67 -16.15 12.70
N ASN A 65 7.64 -15.27 12.49
CA ASN A 65 7.60 -13.91 13.02
C ASN A 65 6.85 -12.93 12.11
N THR A 66 6.63 -13.28 10.83
CA THR A 66 6.11 -12.36 9.80
C THR A 66 4.78 -12.88 9.22
N ILE A 67 4.75 -13.45 8.01
CA ILE A 67 3.49 -13.79 7.35
C ILE A 67 2.70 -14.88 8.09
N GLN A 68 3.38 -15.82 8.75
CA GLN A 68 2.71 -16.89 9.52
C GLN A 68 2.01 -16.33 10.76
N LYS A 69 2.53 -15.26 11.35
CA LYS A 69 1.90 -14.57 12.49
C LYS A 69 0.58 -13.91 12.12
N LEU A 70 0.36 -13.60 10.84
CA LEU A 70 -0.90 -13.03 10.35
C LEU A 70 -2.02 -14.08 10.22
N VAL A 71 -1.68 -15.37 10.15
CA VAL A 71 -2.64 -16.45 9.87
C VAL A 71 -3.84 -16.44 10.83
N PRO A 72 -3.68 -16.36 12.17
CA PRO A 72 -4.82 -16.33 13.08
C PRO A 72 -5.71 -15.10 12.88
N GLY A 73 -5.12 -13.94 12.57
CA GLY A 73 -5.87 -12.71 12.29
C GLY A 73 -6.62 -12.77 10.97
N ILE A 74 -6.01 -13.36 9.93
CA ILE A 74 -6.67 -13.60 8.64
C ILE A 74 -7.81 -14.60 8.81
N GLU A 75 -7.61 -15.67 9.56
CA GLU A 75 -8.66 -16.66 9.87
C GLU A 75 -9.85 -16.01 10.58
N ALA A 76 -9.60 -15.15 11.58
CA ALA A 76 -10.65 -14.40 12.25
C ALA A 76 -11.43 -13.48 11.28
N LEU A 77 -10.73 -12.82 10.34
CA LEU A 77 -11.39 -12.02 9.29
C LEU A 77 -12.23 -12.89 8.34
N VAL A 78 -11.77 -14.09 7.99
CA VAL A 78 -12.53 -15.04 7.15
C VAL A 78 -13.80 -15.48 7.84
N ILE A 79 -13.71 -15.92 9.11
CA ILE A 79 -14.86 -16.37 9.90
C ILE A 79 -15.88 -15.23 10.01
N SER A 80 -15.45 -14.03 10.41
CA SER A 80 -16.32 -12.86 10.52
C SER A 80 -17.02 -12.50 9.19
N ALA A 81 -16.32 -12.60 8.06
CA ALA A 81 -16.91 -12.35 6.75
C ALA A 81 -17.98 -13.42 6.41
N LEU A 82 -17.68 -14.70 6.64
CA LEU A 82 -18.60 -15.80 6.39
C LEU A 82 -19.87 -15.70 7.24
N ASP A 83 -19.72 -15.41 8.53
CA ASP A 83 -20.86 -15.22 9.45
C ASP A 83 -21.75 -14.07 8.97
N SER A 84 -21.14 -12.92 8.61
CA SER A 84 -21.86 -11.77 8.07
C SER A 84 -22.63 -12.09 6.79
N TRP A 85 -22.09 -12.96 5.92
CA TRP A 85 -22.77 -13.38 4.70
C TRP A 85 -23.91 -14.37 4.99
N ALA A 86 -23.74 -15.26 5.97
CA ALA A 86 -24.72 -16.27 6.35
C ALA A 86 -25.95 -15.67 7.06
N GLU A 87 -25.75 -14.70 7.95
CA GLU A 87 -26.83 -14.03 8.71
C GLU A 87 -27.81 -13.28 7.79
N GLY A 88 -27.32 -12.76 6.66
CA GLY A 88 -28.09 -11.89 5.79
C GLY A 88 -29.19 -12.58 4.97
N ARG A 89 -29.17 -13.91 4.80
CA ARG A 89 -30.02 -14.69 3.86
C ARG A 89 -30.30 -13.97 2.52
N LYS A 90 -29.29 -13.28 1.99
CA LYS A 90 -29.38 -12.44 0.80
C LYS A 90 -28.32 -12.85 -0.21
N VAL A 91 -28.62 -12.62 -1.49
CA VAL A 91 -27.62 -12.72 -2.55
C VAL A 91 -26.52 -11.71 -2.27
N ILE A 92 -25.28 -12.19 -2.15
CA ILE A 92 -24.10 -11.34 -1.96
C ILE A 92 -23.46 -11.01 -3.31
N ASN A 93 -22.82 -9.85 -3.39
CA ASN A 93 -21.92 -9.53 -4.50
C ASN A 93 -20.50 -9.91 -4.08
N THR A 94 -20.05 -11.08 -4.52
CA THR A 94 -18.75 -11.64 -4.13
C THR A 94 -17.56 -10.73 -4.51
N TYR A 95 -17.66 -9.94 -5.58
CA TYR A 95 -16.61 -8.97 -5.94
C TYR A 95 -16.45 -7.87 -4.89
N HIS A 96 -17.56 -7.29 -4.42
CA HIS A 96 -17.51 -6.26 -3.36
C HIS A 96 -17.05 -6.84 -2.02
N GLU A 97 -17.55 -8.01 -1.67
CA GLU A 97 -17.16 -8.68 -0.42
C GLU A 97 -15.70 -9.08 -0.41
N MET A 98 -15.19 -9.66 -1.51
CA MET A 98 -13.76 -9.99 -1.63
C MET A 98 -12.88 -8.75 -1.66
N LYS A 99 -13.31 -7.65 -2.31
CA LYS A 99 -12.58 -6.37 -2.27
C LYS A 99 -12.47 -5.83 -0.83
N LYS A 100 -13.56 -5.91 -0.05
CA LYS A 100 -13.59 -5.52 1.36
C LYS A 100 -12.65 -6.41 2.19
N PHE A 101 -12.75 -7.73 2.02
CA PHE A 101 -11.92 -8.70 2.72
C PHE A 101 -10.42 -8.51 2.43
N SER A 102 -10.03 -8.37 1.15
CA SER A 102 -8.64 -8.13 0.78
C SER A 102 -8.10 -6.80 1.33
N PHE A 103 -8.94 -5.76 1.41
CA PHE A 103 -8.57 -4.51 2.08
C PHE A 103 -8.31 -4.74 3.57
N ASP A 104 -9.17 -5.49 4.25
CA ASP A 104 -9.05 -5.75 5.69
C ASP A 104 -7.80 -6.62 6.00
N VAL A 105 -7.48 -7.60 5.15
CA VAL A 105 -6.22 -8.37 5.25
C VAL A 105 -4.99 -7.49 4.99
N GLY A 106 -5.03 -6.64 3.96
CA GLY A 106 -3.95 -5.70 3.69
C GLY A 106 -3.73 -4.77 4.88
N PHE A 107 -4.81 -4.23 5.46
CA PHE A 107 -4.76 -3.39 6.63
C PHE A 107 -4.11 -4.08 7.84
N LEU A 108 -4.50 -5.33 8.11
CA LEU A 108 -3.90 -6.14 9.17
C LEU A 108 -2.40 -6.36 8.94
N ALA A 109 -1.96 -6.62 7.70
CA ALA A 109 -0.54 -6.77 7.38
C ALA A 109 0.24 -5.45 7.55
N MET A 110 -0.38 -4.32 7.24
CA MET A 110 0.23 -2.99 7.31
C MET A 110 0.36 -2.48 8.75
N PHE A 111 -0.72 -2.58 9.52
CA PHE A 111 -0.90 -1.90 10.81
C PHE A 111 -1.15 -2.84 11.99
N GLY A 112 -1.17 -4.16 11.78
CA GLY A 112 -1.49 -5.11 12.83
C GLY A 112 -2.86 -4.80 13.45
N GLN A 113 -2.92 -4.77 14.79
CA GLN A 113 -4.11 -4.31 15.50
C GLN A 113 -4.06 -2.79 15.67
N LEU A 114 -5.10 -2.12 15.20
CA LEU A 114 -5.32 -0.68 15.28
C LEU A 114 -6.71 -0.39 15.82
N ASP A 115 -6.91 0.79 16.39
CA ASP A 115 -8.23 1.27 16.80
C ASP A 115 -9.20 1.33 15.60
N GLU A 116 -10.46 0.92 15.83
CA GLU A 116 -11.49 0.85 14.78
C GLU A 116 -11.73 2.22 14.14
N THR A 117 -11.62 3.31 14.90
CA THR A 117 -11.78 4.68 14.38
C THR A 117 -10.73 5.00 13.32
N TYR A 118 -9.47 4.59 13.54
CA TYR A 118 -8.42 4.79 12.54
C TYR A 118 -8.66 3.92 11.31
N ARG A 119 -9.09 2.68 11.52
CA ARG A 119 -9.42 1.75 10.43
C ARG A 119 -10.50 2.31 9.51
N GLU A 120 -11.58 2.84 10.06
CA GLU A 120 -12.67 3.45 9.30
C GLU A 120 -12.19 4.66 8.48
N LYS A 121 -11.46 5.59 9.12
CA LYS A 121 -10.91 6.79 8.46
C LYS A 121 -9.93 6.45 7.33
N LEU A 122 -9.06 5.46 7.54
CA LEU A 122 -8.12 4.99 6.53
C LEU A 122 -8.87 4.34 5.35
N LYS A 123 -9.87 3.49 5.63
CA LYS A 123 -10.69 2.83 4.62
C LYS A 123 -11.48 3.82 3.76
N GLU A 124 -12.10 4.81 4.38
CA GLU A 124 -12.86 5.84 3.68
C GLU A 124 -11.96 6.60 2.69
N ASN A 125 -10.81 7.09 3.17
CA ASN A 125 -9.92 7.89 2.33
C ASN A 125 -9.20 7.05 1.27
N TYR A 126 -8.82 5.80 1.58
CA TYR A 126 -8.25 4.88 0.60
C TYR A 126 -9.22 4.61 -0.55
N CYS A 127 -10.51 4.39 -0.26
CA CYS A 127 -11.54 4.22 -1.29
C CYS A 127 -11.65 5.43 -2.23
N ILE A 128 -11.43 6.65 -1.72
CA ILE A 128 -11.41 7.88 -2.54
C ILE A 128 -10.16 7.93 -3.41
N VAL A 129 -9.00 7.56 -2.87
CA VAL A 129 -7.73 7.49 -3.61
C VAL A 129 -7.80 6.46 -4.75
N ASP A 130 -8.28 5.24 -4.47
CA ASP A 130 -8.47 4.16 -5.44
C ASP A 130 -9.30 4.61 -6.65
N LYS A 131 -10.43 5.28 -6.38
CA LYS A 131 -11.31 5.85 -7.43
C LYS A 131 -10.63 6.94 -8.27
N GLY A 132 -9.72 7.72 -7.69
CA GLY A 132 -8.99 8.77 -8.41
C GLY A 132 -7.73 8.30 -9.12
N TYR A 133 -7.16 7.15 -8.73
CA TYR A 133 -5.85 6.67 -9.20
C TYR A 133 -5.80 6.41 -10.72
N ASN A 134 -6.87 5.85 -11.28
CA ASN A 134 -7.00 5.61 -12.73
C ASN A 134 -7.90 6.64 -13.43
N SER A 135 -8.26 7.74 -12.76
CA SER A 135 -9.05 8.81 -13.37
C SER A 135 -8.18 9.77 -14.20
N PHE A 136 -8.80 10.53 -15.09
CA PHE A 136 -8.09 11.57 -15.83
C PHE A 136 -7.58 12.65 -14.86
N PRO A 137 -6.32 13.13 -14.99
CA PRO A 137 -5.67 13.94 -13.97
C PRO A 137 -6.08 15.42 -13.96
N THR A 138 -7.39 15.68 -13.98
CA THR A 138 -7.97 17.02 -13.96
C THR A 138 -8.06 17.55 -12.52
N LYS A 139 -7.38 18.66 -12.24
CA LYS A 139 -7.41 19.35 -10.93
C LYS A 139 -8.53 20.38 -10.85
N ILE A 140 -9.76 19.95 -11.09
CA ILE A 140 -10.96 20.79 -10.97
C ILE A 140 -11.75 20.30 -9.75
N PRO A 141 -12.30 21.18 -8.90
CA PRO A 141 -13.15 20.78 -7.79
C PRO A 141 -14.24 19.79 -8.23
N GLY A 142 -14.44 18.73 -7.44
CA GLY A 142 -15.44 17.70 -7.73
C GLY A 142 -14.96 16.50 -8.55
N THR A 143 -13.86 16.63 -9.31
CA THR A 143 -13.29 15.50 -10.08
C THR A 143 -12.74 14.42 -9.17
N ALA A 144 -12.70 13.17 -9.67
CA ALA A 144 -12.13 12.04 -8.94
C ALA A 144 -10.65 12.27 -8.58
N TYR A 145 -9.86 12.81 -9.51
CA TYR A 145 -8.44 13.10 -9.26
C TYR A 145 -8.24 14.16 -8.17
N GLN A 146 -9.00 15.27 -8.20
CA GLN A 146 -8.89 16.31 -7.18
C GLN A 146 -9.32 15.79 -5.80
N LYS A 147 -10.39 14.99 -5.73
CA LYS A 147 -10.83 14.35 -4.48
C LYS A 147 -9.78 13.38 -3.93
N ALA A 148 -9.12 12.62 -4.80
CA ALA A 148 -8.05 11.69 -4.41
C ALA A 148 -6.81 12.42 -3.87
N LEU A 149 -6.42 13.56 -4.45
CA LEU A 149 -5.31 14.37 -3.89
C LEU A 149 -5.61 14.85 -2.46
N LEU A 150 -6.85 15.28 -2.19
CA LEU A 150 -7.26 15.70 -0.85
C LEU A 150 -7.34 14.52 0.12
N ALA A 151 -7.86 13.37 -0.33
CA ALA A 151 -7.91 12.15 0.47
C ALA A 151 -6.51 11.63 0.81
N ARG A 152 -5.57 11.70 -0.14
CA ARG A 152 -4.15 11.36 0.09
C ARG A 152 -3.53 12.22 1.19
N LYS A 153 -3.82 13.52 1.20
CA LYS A 153 -3.34 14.42 2.26
C LYS A 153 -3.89 14.00 3.63
N ARG A 154 -5.19 13.72 3.71
CA ARG A 154 -5.83 13.23 4.95
C ARG A 154 -5.26 11.88 5.42
N LEU A 155 -4.96 10.96 4.49
CA LEU A 155 -4.29 9.70 4.82
C LEU A 155 -2.90 9.94 5.44
N GLY A 156 -2.14 10.91 4.93
CA GLY A 156 -0.87 11.33 5.53
C GLY A 156 -1.05 11.84 6.96
N GLU A 157 -2.03 12.71 7.20
CA GLU A 157 -2.35 13.25 8.52
C GLU A 157 -2.75 12.15 9.52
N ILE A 158 -3.60 11.21 9.09
CA ILE A 158 -4.01 10.04 9.90
C ILE A 158 -2.80 9.16 10.22
N LEU A 159 -1.94 8.90 9.23
CA LEU A 159 -0.75 8.08 9.42
C LEU A 159 0.23 8.72 10.41
N SER A 160 0.45 10.04 10.32
CA SER A 160 1.27 10.77 11.29
C SER A 160 0.72 10.63 12.72
N GLN A 161 -0.61 10.69 12.90
CA GLN A 161 -1.22 10.45 14.22
C GLN A 161 -0.93 9.04 14.74
N ILE A 162 -1.09 8.02 13.90
CA ILE A 162 -0.78 6.62 14.25
C ILE A 162 0.71 6.45 14.63
N ILE A 163 1.62 7.07 13.86
CA ILE A 163 3.05 7.04 14.13
C ILE A 163 3.37 7.69 15.48
N CYS A 164 2.81 8.87 15.75
CA CYS A 164 2.98 9.56 17.03
C CYS A 164 2.50 8.69 18.20
N GLU A 165 1.29 8.15 18.12
CA GLU A 165 0.75 7.30 19.19
C GLU A 165 1.60 6.05 19.45
N ARG A 166 2.11 5.40 18.39
CA ARG A 166 2.99 4.23 18.54
C ARG A 166 4.32 4.59 19.21
N LYS A 167 4.90 5.75 18.86
CA LYS A 167 6.12 6.26 19.47
C LYS A 167 5.90 6.56 20.96
N GLU A 168 4.80 7.21 21.32
CA GLU A 168 4.46 7.55 22.70
C GLU A 168 4.19 6.32 23.57
N LYS A 169 3.40 5.36 23.07
CA LYS A 169 3.05 4.14 23.79
C LYS A 169 4.20 3.11 23.82
N LYS A 170 5.28 3.34 23.08
CA LYS A 170 6.39 2.39 22.86
C LYS A 170 5.91 1.02 22.36
N THR A 171 4.78 1.00 21.65
CA THR A 171 4.18 -0.21 21.09
C THR A 171 4.73 -0.43 19.69
N MET A 172 5.96 -0.94 19.61
CA MET A 172 6.50 -1.40 18.34
C MET A 172 5.91 -2.76 18.01
N GLN A 173 5.07 -2.79 16.98
CA GLN A 173 4.49 -4.02 16.46
C GLN A 173 5.37 -4.57 15.33
N ASN A 174 5.36 -5.90 15.17
CA ASN A 174 6.04 -6.57 14.05
C ASN A 174 5.13 -6.61 12.81
N ASP A 175 4.66 -5.44 12.39
CA ASP A 175 3.88 -5.20 11.17
C ASP A 175 4.68 -4.32 10.19
N LEU A 176 4.20 -4.12 8.96
CA LEU A 176 4.99 -3.38 7.96
C LEU A 176 5.31 -1.96 8.42
N LEU A 177 4.38 -1.24 9.06
CA LEU A 177 4.66 0.09 9.60
C LEU A 177 5.77 0.05 10.65
N GLY A 178 5.78 -0.95 11.53
CA GLY A 178 6.85 -1.17 12.50
C GLY A 178 8.20 -1.46 11.83
N HIS A 179 8.22 -2.24 10.77
CA HIS A 179 9.43 -2.47 9.98
C HIS A 179 9.95 -1.18 9.32
N LEU A 180 9.06 -0.35 8.77
CA LEU A 180 9.41 0.94 8.17
C LEU A 180 9.95 1.94 9.21
N LEU A 181 9.34 1.99 10.39
CA LEU A 181 9.77 2.88 11.48
C LEU A 181 11.13 2.48 12.09
N ASN A 182 11.43 1.18 12.11
CA ASN A 182 12.69 0.66 12.66
C ASN A 182 13.78 0.48 11.60
N PHE A 183 13.50 0.81 10.33
CA PHE A 183 14.48 0.71 9.27
C PHE A 183 15.63 1.69 9.49
N GLN A 184 16.85 1.17 9.37
CA GLN A 184 18.08 1.94 9.25
C GLN A 184 18.88 1.39 8.09
N ASP A 185 19.41 2.27 7.24
CA ASP A 185 20.34 1.88 6.19
C ASP A 185 21.75 1.59 6.74
N GLU A 186 22.68 1.24 5.84
CA GLU A 186 24.08 0.94 6.20
C GLU A 186 24.82 2.12 6.85
N ASN A 187 24.32 3.35 6.67
CA ASN A 187 24.84 4.57 7.28
C ASN A 187 24.09 4.98 8.55
N GLY A 188 23.14 4.17 9.01
CA GLY A 188 22.28 4.46 10.17
C GLY A 188 21.15 5.45 9.90
N GLN A 189 20.87 5.79 8.63
CA GLN A 189 19.80 6.71 8.26
C GLN A 189 18.44 6.00 8.31
N THR A 190 17.47 6.64 8.98
CA THR A 190 16.08 6.18 9.05
C THR A 190 15.23 6.75 7.91
N LEU A 191 14.10 6.12 7.63
CA LEU A 191 13.10 6.71 6.71
C LEU A 191 12.46 7.96 7.33
N THR A 192 12.23 8.97 6.50
CA THR A 192 11.40 10.13 6.84
C THR A 192 9.92 9.76 6.89
N GLU A 193 9.09 10.54 7.59
CA GLU A 193 7.65 10.29 7.64
C GLU A 193 6.99 10.38 6.26
N ASP A 194 7.50 11.24 5.37
CA ASP A 194 7.05 11.32 3.97
C ASP A 194 7.39 10.03 3.20
N GLN A 195 8.61 9.50 3.35
CA GLN A 195 8.99 8.21 2.76
C GLN A 195 8.13 7.06 3.28
N ILE A 196 7.83 7.04 4.58
CA ILE A 196 6.96 6.03 5.17
C ILE A 196 5.53 6.19 4.61
N SER A 197 5.01 7.41 4.57
CA SER A 197 3.67 7.71 4.05
C SER A 197 3.49 7.30 2.60
N ASP A 198 4.46 7.63 1.74
CA ASP A 198 4.44 7.31 0.32
C ASP A 198 4.57 5.80 0.03
N ASN A 199 5.03 5.01 1.00
CA ASN A 199 5.16 3.55 0.85
C ASN A 199 4.08 2.75 1.58
N ILE A 200 3.20 3.43 2.32
CA ILE A 200 2.05 2.84 3.00
C ILE A 200 0.75 3.08 2.24
N ILE A 201 0.59 4.26 1.64
CA ILE A 201 -0.64 4.71 0.98
C ILE A 201 -0.62 4.39 -0.51
#